data_AF-A0A2U8TS55-F1
#
_entry.id   AF-A0A2U8TS55-F1
#
_cell.length_a   1.000
_cell.length_b   1.000
_cell.length_c   1.000
_cell.angle_alpha   90.00
_cell.angle_beta   90.00
_cell.angle_gamma   90.00
#
_symmetry.space_group_name_H-M   'P 1'
#
loop_
_entity.id
_entity.type
_entity.pdbx_description
1 polymer ?
#
loop_
_entity_poly.entity_id
_entity_poly.type
_entity_poly.pdbx_seq_one_letter_code
_entity_poly.pdbx_strand_id
1 'polypeptide(L)'
;MGRFPRWISSSDNESVLQRCLKIVRSSLALTATRQAANSHSVEQHATAQQSLPHQPRNEAPKSNADTQVILLSGDAGCGMSALTHQLCRRLCRQGINALELPEIPVHPNPTLVDGLVEALGLPPQMMAGQKAQIESIYNATFKLRDIQVTIVNDVQSYMRRPYSNASPVVTQIAGFIHSGISKFVFLSATTRCCDALAEGLQVEGITYSRIHVQRMPFGANYIGYVTDAVERLTGISELPGYLPLELYQLSDGLIGMTMSHIRCLVAPCSKTRRSDTPQNKTWFGGFCRPADDETFSSWLMRNAFNKGVWWITGRELDDCRQAARLYRGRDVDRISDLIAAGKGGKVLSKALGIPTLAGTFELQDTRVFPSDYLLAYCPQCLADDVACGRLPSWRKAWRQYGYCVCDKHEMPVTLSVLQHPNPDPFFRAWEAFTEYVQSPLFRLKRRLVSGTLSNEKLQMRERKVGLLILRVQSWILNEVLTGSCPHLSSIGARFLLNVLLHEPIHKGSPGGFARAYFDSRDLAHVFYTSNRNSGDLHGHYLTASPRQTLTAYLLIGIAYDVIKRPEAAFLQSVLGVTRAAFPTCRSEVSHAAVTIFTPEHWAAITRTAKRDLSFEDILQLDWIFKHESKRK
;
A
#
# COMPACT_ATOMS: atom_id res chain seq x y z
N MET A 1 -22.48 15.25 -15.44
CA MET A 1 -21.26 15.82 -16.05
C MET A 1 -21.04 17.23 -15.49
N GLY A 2 -20.05 17.44 -14.61
CA GLY A 2 -19.80 18.75 -14.00
C GLY A 2 -19.28 19.76 -15.03
N ARG A 3 -19.90 20.94 -15.10
CA ARG A 3 -19.49 22.04 -16.00
C ARG A 3 -17.99 22.34 -15.81
N PHE A 4 -17.24 22.35 -16.91
CA PHE A 4 -15.82 22.67 -16.89
C PHE A 4 -15.60 24.12 -16.43
N PRO A 5 -14.47 24.44 -15.79
CA PRO A 5 -14.05 25.82 -15.68
C PRO A 5 -13.74 26.31 -17.11
N ARG A 6 -14.71 26.91 -17.81
CA ARG A 6 -14.56 27.44 -19.20
C ARG A 6 -13.52 28.56 -19.31
N TRP A 7 -12.99 29.04 -18.19
CA TRP A 7 -12.02 30.14 -18.19
C TRP A 7 -10.68 29.76 -18.85
N ILE A 8 -10.33 28.46 -18.88
CA ILE A 8 -9.17 28.01 -19.64
C ILE A 8 -9.48 27.91 -21.13
N SER A 9 -10.68 27.45 -21.50
CA SER A 9 -11.09 27.39 -22.91
C SER A 9 -11.24 28.77 -23.55
N SER A 10 -11.48 29.81 -22.76
CA SER A 10 -11.47 31.21 -23.21
C SER A 10 -10.08 31.85 -23.14
N SER A 11 -9.06 31.14 -22.65
CA SER A 11 -7.69 31.63 -22.52
C SER A 11 -6.78 31.06 -23.59
N ASP A 12 -5.76 31.83 -24.01
CA ASP A 12 -4.71 31.33 -24.90
C ASP A 12 -3.94 30.13 -24.31
N ASN A 13 -4.04 29.89 -23.00
CA ASN A 13 -3.49 28.71 -22.32
C ASN A 13 -4.11 27.39 -22.81
N GLU A 14 -5.29 27.39 -23.44
CA GLU A 14 -5.85 26.16 -24.04
C GLU A 14 -4.95 25.63 -25.16
N SER A 15 -4.38 26.52 -25.99
CA SER A 15 -3.46 26.11 -27.06
C SER A 15 -2.19 25.46 -26.50
N VAL A 16 -1.66 26.03 -25.41
CA VAL A 16 -0.52 25.49 -24.65
C VAL A 16 -0.87 24.13 -24.05
N LEU A 17 -2.04 24.00 -23.42
CA LEU A 17 -2.54 22.76 -22.85
C LEU A 17 -2.63 21.66 -23.92
N GLN A 18 -3.22 21.96 -25.08
CA GLN A 18 -3.33 21.01 -26.19
C GLN A 18 -1.96 20.60 -26.72
N ARG A 19 -0.99 21.53 -26.78
CA ARG A 19 0.40 21.22 -27.14
C ARG A 19 1.04 20.27 -26.14
N CYS A 20 0.91 20.51 -24.84
CA CYS A 20 1.42 19.62 -23.79
C CYS A 20 0.81 18.21 -23.89
N LEU A 21 -0.52 18.14 -24.05
CA LEU A 21 -1.23 16.86 -24.23
C LEU A 21 -0.78 16.13 -25.49
N LYS A 22 -0.55 16.84 -26.60
CA LYS A 22 -0.07 16.27 -27.87
C LYS A 22 1.33 15.67 -27.72
N ILE A 23 2.23 16.31 -26.98
CA ILE A 23 3.58 15.80 -26.70
C ILE A 23 3.49 14.43 -25.99
N VAL A 24 2.72 14.36 -24.90
CA VAL A 24 2.56 13.11 -24.12
C VAL A 24 1.96 12.00 -24.98
N ARG A 25 0.87 12.29 -25.72
CA ARG A 25 0.20 11.29 -26.57
C ARG A 25 1.10 10.76 -27.68
N SER A 26 1.82 11.64 -28.36
CA SER A 26 2.67 11.25 -29.50
C SER A 26 3.79 10.32 -29.04
N SER A 27 4.42 10.63 -27.89
CA SER A 27 5.49 9.82 -27.31
C SER A 27 5.00 8.47 -26.76
N LEU A 28 3.84 8.44 -26.10
CA LEU A 28 3.23 7.18 -25.65
C LEU A 28 2.82 6.27 -26.83
N ALA A 29 2.27 6.84 -27.91
CA ALA A 29 1.90 6.08 -29.11
C ALA A 29 3.13 5.47 -29.81
N LEU A 30 4.24 6.23 -29.90
CA LEU A 30 5.51 5.72 -30.43
C LEU A 30 6.06 4.57 -29.59
N THR A 31 5.98 4.68 -28.27
CA THR A 31 6.44 3.63 -27.34
C THR A 31 5.62 2.34 -27.50
N ALA A 32 4.30 2.45 -27.58
CA ALA A 32 3.41 1.31 -27.80
C ALA A 32 3.71 0.62 -29.15
N THR A 33 3.95 1.40 -30.21
CA THR A 33 4.28 0.88 -31.55
C THR A 33 5.61 0.12 -31.54
N ARG A 34 6.64 0.66 -30.86
CA ARG A 34 7.94 -0.01 -30.72
C ARG A 34 7.83 -1.31 -29.92
N GLN A 35 7.03 -1.31 -28.85
CA GLN A 35 6.79 -2.52 -28.05
C GLN A 35 6.09 -3.61 -28.87
N ALA A 36 5.07 -3.24 -29.65
CA ALA A 36 4.36 -4.18 -30.53
C ALA A 36 5.26 -4.76 -31.64
N ALA A 37 6.13 -3.93 -32.25
CA ALA A 37 7.09 -4.39 -33.24
C ALA A 37 8.13 -5.38 -32.65
N ASN A 38 8.58 -5.12 -31.42
CA ASN A 38 9.53 -5.98 -30.72
C ASN A 38 8.90 -7.30 -30.26
N SER A 39 7.63 -7.33 -29.88
CA SER A 39 6.96 -8.59 -29.55
C SER A 39 6.83 -9.51 -30.78
N HIS A 40 6.56 -8.94 -31.96
CA HIS A 40 6.46 -9.72 -33.19
C HIS A 40 7.80 -10.28 -33.67
N SER A 41 8.91 -9.55 -33.51
CA SER A 41 10.23 -10.06 -33.89
C SER A 41 10.72 -11.17 -32.97
N VAL A 42 10.38 -11.13 -31.67
CA VAL A 42 10.72 -12.19 -30.72
C VAL A 42 9.93 -13.47 -31.02
N GLU A 43 8.66 -13.39 -31.42
CA GLU A 43 7.86 -14.56 -31.83
C GLU A 43 8.36 -15.18 -33.14
N GLN A 44 8.81 -14.37 -34.11
CA GLN A 44 9.38 -14.85 -35.36
C GLN A 44 10.77 -15.49 -35.19
N HIS A 45 11.58 -15.00 -34.23
CA HIS A 45 12.86 -15.65 -33.90
C HIS A 45 12.69 -16.90 -33.04
N ALA A 46 11.68 -16.95 -32.16
CA ALA A 46 11.39 -18.13 -31.35
C ALA A 46 10.95 -19.36 -32.20
N THR A 47 10.45 -19.13 -33.42
CA THR A 47 10.10 -20.21 -34.37
C THR A 47 11.29 -20.70 -35.20
N ALA A 48 12.44 -20.00 -35.20
CA ALA A 48 13.59 -20.33 -36.06
C ALA A 48 14.83 -20.87 -35.34
N GLN A 49 14.87 -20.92 -34.00
CA GLN A 49 16.05 -21.38 -33.24
C GLN A 49 15.72 -22.49 -32.23
N GLN A 50 15.78 -23.74 -32.70
CA GLN A 50 16.08 -24.89 -31.85
C GLN A 50 17.60 -25.07 -31.73
N SER A 51 18.04 -25.38 -30.51
CA SER A 51 19.36 -25.87 -30.09
C SER A 51 20.51 -24.85 -29.95
N LEU A 52 20.76 -24.41 -28.69
CA LEU A 52 22.05 -24.48 -27.99
C LEU A 52 21.87 -23.99 -26.53
N PRO A 53 22.62 -24.53 -25.54
CA PRO A 53 22.46 -24.17 -24.13
C PRO A 53 23.13 -22.81 -23.84
N HIS A 54 22.32 -21.79 -23.55
CA HIS A 54 22.81 -20.48 -23.14
C HIS A 54 23.13 -20.42 -21.63
N GLN A 55 24.38 -20.08 -21.33
CA GLN A 55 24.80 -19.63 -20.00
C GLN A 55 24.15 -18.27 -19.66
N PRO A 56 23.69 -18.05 -18.42
CA PRO A 56 23.11 -16.78 -18.01
C PRO A 56 24.20 -15.71 -17.89
N ARG A 57 24.25 -14.81 -18.88
CA ARG A 57 25.06 -13.60 -18.83
C ARG A 57 24.34 -12.59 -17.92
N ASN A 58 24.97 -12.20 -16.82
CA ASN A 58 24.55 -11.07 -15.98
C ASN A 58 24.72 -9.76 -16.77
N GLU A 59 23.82 -9.47 -17.70
CA GLU A 59 23.73 -8.14 -18.30
C GLU A 59 23.10 -7.20 -17.27
N ALA A 60 23.85 -6.16 -16.88
CA ALA A 60 23.31 -5.04 -16.15
C ALA A 60 22.08 -4.49 -16.91
N PRO A 61 20.99 -4.13 -16.22
CA PRO A 61 19.79 -3.62 -16.88
C PRO A 61 20.19 -2.42 -17.74
N LYS A 62 19.98 -2.51 -19.06
CA LYS A 62 20.20 -1.41 -20.01
C LYS A 62 19.35 -0.22 -19.57
N SER A 63 20.00 0.73 -18.91
CA SER A 63 19.57 2.13 -18.75
C SER A 63 19.46 2.73 -20.16
N ASN A 64 18.48 3.56 -20.54
CA ASN A 64 17.44 4.28 -19.84
C ASN A 64 16.23 4.37 -20.78
N ALA A 65 15.02 4.29 -20.25
CA ALA A 65 13.90 4.95 -20.92
C ALA A 65 14.17 6.46 -20.79
N ASP A 66 14.41 7.15 -21.89
CA ASP A 66 14.65 8.59 -21.88
C ASP A 66 13.42 9.33 -21.33
N THR A 67 13.51 9.80 -20.09
CA THR A 67 12.52 10.69 -19.48
C THR A 67 12.43 11.97 -20.31
N GLN A 68 11.26 12.27 -20.85
CA GLN A 68 11.06 13.50 -21.61
C GLN A 68 10.77 14.68 -20.66
N VAL A 69 11.62 15.71 -20.70
CA VAL A 69 11.48 16.89 -19.84
C VAL A 69 10.85 18.04 -20.61
N ILE A 70 9.82 18.65 -20.02
CA ILE A 70 9.12 19.82 -20.56
C ILE A 70 9.22 20.97 -19.56
N LEU A 71 9.86 22.07 -19.96
CA LEU A 71 9.93 23.30 -19.17
C LEU A 71 8.77 24.21 -19.55
N LEU A 72 7.89 24.50 -18.59
CA LEU A 72 6.85 25.52 -18.72
C LEU A 72 7.34 26.80 -18.05
N SER A 73 7.48 27.88 -18.82
CA SER A 73 7.98 29.15 -18.30
C SER A 73 7.02 30.29 -18.56
N GLY A 74 6.78 31.15 -17.60
CA GLY A 74 5.94 32.33 -17.77
C GLY A 74 6.08 33.31 -16.61
N ASP A 75 5.46 34.48 -16.73
CA ASP A 75 5.47 35.47 -15.66
C ASP A 75 4.53 35.04 -14.52
N ALA A 76 4.84 35.47 -13.30
CA ALA A 76 3.94 35.23 -12.16
C ALA A 76 2.57 35.86 -12.46
N GLY A 77 1.51 35.06 -12.43
CA GLY A 77 0.15 35.52 -12.76
C GLY A 77 -0.31 35.25 -14.20
N CYS A 78 0.50 34.67 -15.09
CA CYS A 78 0.03 34.25 -16.43
C CYS A 78 -0.87 32.98 -16.43
N GLY A 79 -1.12 32.40 -15.25
CA GLY A 79 -2.01 31.25 -15.06
C GLY A 79 -1.36 29.88 -15.24
N MET A 80 -0.04 29.77 -15.07
CA MET A 80 0.69 28.49 -15.11
C MET A 80 0.11 27.44 -14.15
N SER A 81 -0.15 27.77 -12.88
CA SER A 81 -0.73 26.80 -11.93
C SER A 81 -2.04 26.21 -12.44
N ALA A 82 -2.90 27.04 -13.03
CA ALA A 82 -4.18 26.56 -13.54
C ALA A 82 -4.03 25.71 -14.81
N LEU A 83 -3.08 26.06 -15.67
CA LEU A 83 -2.71 25.26 -16.83
C LEU A 83 -2.23 23.87 -16.38
N THR A 84 -1.35 23.78 -15.39
CA THR A 84 -0.79 22.51 -14.91
C THR A 84 -1.81 21.65 -14.17
N HIS A 85 -2.66 22.25 -13.33
CA HIS A 85 -3.82 21.55 -12.72
C HIS A 85 -4.71 20.91 -13.78
N GLN A 86 -4.91 21.58 -14.90
CA GLN A 86 -5.78 21.09 -15.96
C GLN A 86 -5.10 20.12 -16.89
N LEU A 87 -3.79 20.25 -17.08
CA LEU A 87 -2.97 19.21 -17.68
C LEU A 87 -3.08 17.92 -16.87
N CYS A 88 -2.83 17.97 -15.56
CA CYS A 88 -2.98 16.82 -14.64
C CYS A 88 -4.36 16.18 -14.77
N ARG A 89 -5.42 16.97 -14.62
CA ARG A 89 -6.81 16.50 -14.71
C ARG A 89 -7.16 15.87 -16.06
N ARG A 90 -6.69 16.45 -17.17
CA ARG A 90 -6.96 15.95 -18.54
C ARG A 90 -6.19 14.67 -18.82
N LEU A 91 -4.95 14.55 -18.35
CA LEU A 91 -4.15 13.32 -18.42
C LEU A 91 -4.82 12.19 -17.64
N CYS A 92 -5.22 12.42 -16.38
CA CYS A 92 -5.91 11.41 -15.57
C CYS A 92 -7.22 10.94 -16.21
N ARG A 93 -7.98 11.84 -16.85
CA ARG A 93 -9.20 11.48 -17.62
C ARG A 93 -8.93 10.63 -18.85
N GLN A 94 -7.70 10.66 -19.37
CA GLN A 94 -7.24 9.85 -20.48
C GLN A 94 -6.63 8.52 -20.02
N GLY A 95 -6.74 8.19 -18.72
CA GLY A 95 -6.13 7.00 -18.14
C GLY A 95 -4.60 7.11 -18.00
N ILE A 96 -4.03 8.31 -18.16
CA ILE A 96 -2.61 8.56 -17.95
C ILE A 96 -2.44 9.01 -16.50
N ASN A 97 -1.79 8.20 -15.68
CA ASN A 97 -1.55 8.52 -14.28
C ASN A 97 -0.51 9.64 -14.17
N ALA A 98 -0.96 10.79 -13.65
CA ALA A 98 -0.13 11.95 -13.41
C ALA A 98 -0.01 12.21 -11.90
N LEU A 99 1.20 12.57 -11.45
CA LEU A 99 1.48 13.04 -10.11
C LEU A 99 1.80 14.53 -10.14
N GLU A 100 1.02 15.32 -9.42
CA GLU A 100 1.23 16.76 -9.29
C GLU A 100 1.78 17.08 -7.91
N LEU A 101 2.90 17.79 -7.87
CA LEU A 101 3.52 18.24 -6.64
C LEU A 101 2.80 19.46 -6.07
N PRO A 102 2.80 19.63 -4.73
CA PRO A 102 2.16 20.76 -4.07
C PRO A 102 2.82 22.08 -4.49
N GLU A 103 2.01 23.10 -4.83
CA GLU A 103 2.51 24.45 -5.15
C GLU A 103 3.25 25.08 -3.96
N ILE A 104 2.70 24.89 -2.76
CA ILE A 104 3.26 25.36 -1.50
C ILE A 104 3.49 24.12 -0.63
N PRO A 105 4.73 23.60 -0.59
CA PRO A 105 5.05 22.47 0.26
C PRO A 105 4.87 22.83 1.74
N VAL A 106 4.55 21.82 2.56
CA VAL A 106 4.32 22.02 4.01
C VAL A 106 5.60 22.47 4.74
N HIS A 107 6.77 22.07 4.26
CA HIS A 107 8.04 22.42 4.89
C HIS A 107 8.54 23.81 4.47
N PRO A 108 9.14 24.60 5.38
CA PRO A 108 9.62 25.95 5.08
C PRO A 108 10.84 25.99 4.16
N ASN A 109 11.56 24.87 4.02
CA ASN A 109 12.70 24.71 3.12
C ASN A 109 12.58 23.36 2.39
N PRO A 110 11.57 23.21 1.52
CA PRO A 110 11.24 21.93 0.95
C PRO A 110 12.24 21.54 -0.13
N THR A 111 12.66 20.29 -0.12
CA THR A 111 13.37 19.65 -1.23
C THR A 111 12.38 19.06 -2.22
N LEU A 112 12.85 18.70 -3.43
CA LEU A 112 12.00 18.00 -4.39
C LEU A 112 11.46 16.68 -3.82
N VAL A 113 12.28 15.98 -3.02
CA VAL A 113 11.89 14.72 -2.37
C VAL A 113 10.75 14.95 -1.38
N ASP A 114 10.77 16.05 -0.62
CA ASP A 114 9.67 16.41 0.28
C ASP A 114 8.37 16.64 -0.52
N GLY A 115 8.46 17.33 -1.65
CA GLY A 115 7.33 17.53 -2.56
C GLY A 115 6.77 16.21 -3.13
N LEU A 116 7.65 15.29 -3.54
CA LEU A 116 7.27 13.96 -4.04
C LEU A 116 6.58 13.13 -2.96
N VAL A 117 7.15 13.09 -1.76
CA VAL A 117 6.61 12.38 -0.60
C VAL A 117 5.23 12.92 -0.23
N GLU A 118 5.08 14.25 -0.17
CA GLU A 118 3.81 14.89 0.12
C GLU A 118 2.76 14.59 -0.97
N ALA A 119 3.15 14.68 -2.25
CA ALA A 119 2.27 14.39 -3.39
C ALA A 119 1.80 12.93 -3.42
N LEU A 120 2.68 12.00 -3.05
CA LEU A 120 2.34 10.58 -2.94
C LEU A 120 1.50 10.24 -1.71
N GLY A 121 1.37 11.17 -0.76
CA GLY A 121 0.69 10.97 0.51
C GLY A 121 1.49 10.12 1.49
N LEU A 122 2.82 10.08 1.36
CA LEU A 122 3.67 9.35 2.30
C LEU A 122 3.70 10.11 3.64
N PRO A 123 3.59 9.43 4.79
CA PRO A 123 3.58 10.09 6.08
C PRO A 123 4.91 10.81 6.36
N PRO A 124 4.91 12.06 6.89
CA PRO A 124 6.12 12.79 7.21
C PRO A 124 7.03 12.08 8.22
N GLN A 125 6.46 11.24 9.10
CA GLN A 125 7.24 10.44 10.05
C GLN A 125 8.22 9.48 9.35
N MET A 126 7.92 9.09 8.11
CA MET A 126 8.80 8.26 7.28
C MET A 126 10.04 9.03 6.79
N MET A 127 9.99 10.37 6.83
CA MET A 127 11.07 11.26 6.37
C MET A 127 12.22 11.37 7.38
N ALA A 128 12.04 10.88 8.60
CA ALA A 128 13.12 10.80 9.58
C ALA A 128 14.14 9.67 9.28
N GLY A 129 13.85 8.81 8.30
CA GLY A 129 14.70 7.69 7.89
C GLY A 129 15.89 8.09 7.01
N GLN A 130 16.72 7.10 6.66
CA GLN A 130 17.84 7.32 5.73
C GLN A 130 17.33 7.67 4.33
N LYS A 131 17.99 8.61 3.62
CA LYS A 131 17.60 9.04 2.28
C LYS A 131 17.35 7.88 1.30
N ALA A 132 18.22 6.88 1.28
CA ALA A 132 18.10 5.71 0.40
C ALA A 132 16.84 4.85 0.69
N GLN A 133 16.40 4.81 1.95
CA GLN A 133 15.18 4.12 2.36
C GLN A 133 13.93 4.82 1.80
N ILE A 134 13.88 6.14 1.90
CA ILE A 134 12.81 6.98 1.36
C ILE A 134 12.74 6.84 -0.16
N GLU A 135 13.90 6.85 -0.83
CA GLU A 135 14.01 6.63 -2.28
C GLU A 135 13.42 5.29 -2.71
N SER A 136 13.77 4.20 -2.04
CA SER A 136 13.19 2.89 -2.35
C SER A 136 11.65 2.88 -2.24
N ILE A 137 11.10 3.51 -1.21
CA ILE A 137 9.65 3.55 -0.96
C ILE A 137 8.92 4.34 -2.03
N TYR A 138 9.36 5.58 -2.31
CA TYR A 138 8.66 6.38 -3.32
C TYR A 138 8.85 5.77 -4.71
N ASN A 139 10.01 5.19 -5.03
CA ASN A 139 10.23 4.48 -6.29
C ASN A 139 9.25 3.31 -6.48
N ALA A 140 9.03 2.52 -5.42
CA ALA A 140 8.04 1.44 -5.45
C ALA A 140 6.62 1.98 -5.58
N THR A 141 6.30 3.07 -4.89
CA THR A 141 4.99 3.73 -4.96
C THR A 141 4.71 4.24 -6.37
N PHE A 142 5.70 4.87 -7.03
CA PHE A 142 5.61 5.31 -8.42
C PHE A 142 5.32 4.16 -9.38
N LYS A 143 6.06 3.05 -9.23
CA LYS A 143 5.88 1.85 -10.07
C LYS A 143 4.52 1.21 -9.86
N LEU A 144 4.08 1.06 -8.60
CA LEU A 144 2.79 0.46 -8.27
C LEU A 144 1.62 1.29 -8.80
N ARG A 145 1.71 2.62 -8.70
CA ARG A 145 0.70 3.55 -9.24
C ARG A 145 0.81 3.77 -10.75
N ASP A 146 1.76 3.12 -11.42
CA ASP A 146 2.13 3.35 -12.82
C ASP A 146 2.14 4.85 -13.16
N ILE A 147 2.84 5.67 -12.36
CA ILE A 147 2.89 7.12 -12.57
C ILE A 147 3.73 7.38 -13.81
N GLN A 148 3.11 7.93 -14.85
CA GLN A 148 3.76 8.17 -16.14
C GLN A 148 4.21 9.61 -16.30
N VAL A 149 3.51 10.56 -15.66
CA VAL A 149 3.76 11.99 -15.77
C VAL A 149 3.94 12.58 -14.39
N THR A 150 5.02 13.33 -14.18
CA THR A 150 5.24 14.14 -12.97
C THR A 150 5.13 15.60 -13.33
N ILE A 151 4.35 16.37 -12.58
CA ILE A 151 4.15 17.80 -12.77
C ILE A 151 4.66 18.50 -11.51
N VAL A 152 5.76 19.23 -11.65
CA VAL A 152 6.33 20.06 -10.60
C VAL A 152 5.85 21.50 -10.83
N ASN A 153 4.84 21.88 -10.07
CA ASN A 153 4.39 23.27 -10.05
C ASN A 153 5.34 24.12 -9.23
N ASP A 154 5.46 25.39 -9.62
CA ASP A 154 6.15 26.40 -8.84
C ASP A 154 7.57 25.95 -8.43
N VAL A 155 8.41 25.52 -9.39
CA VAL A 155 9.74 24.93 -9.10
C VAL A 155 10.59 25.82 -8.19
N GLN A 156 10.41 27.15 -8.28
CA GLN A 156 11.01 28.10 -7.36
C GLN A 156 10.71 27.87 -5.87
N SER A 157 9.61 27.22 -5.49
CA SER A 157 9.29 26.82 -4.11
C SER A 157 10.29 25.80 -3.56
N TYR A 158 10.94 25.05 -4.44
CA TYR A 158 11.99 24.08 -4.10
C TYR A 158 13.41 24.64 -4.30
N MET A 159 13.56 25.79 -4.96
CA MET A 159 14.86 26.42 -5.26
C MET A 159 15.12 27.64 -4.37
N ARG A 160 16.29 27.70 -3.74
CA ARG A 160 16.71 28.90 -2.99
C ARG A 160 17.13 30.02 -3.95
N ARG A 161 16.73 31.25 -3.63
CA ARG A 161 17.24 32.47 -4.27
C ARG A 161 18.57 32.89 -3.64
N PRO A 162 19.53 33.47 -4.40
CA PRO A 162 19.51 33.67 -5.86
C PRO A 162 19.69 32.34 -6.61
N TYR A 163 19.08 32.22 -7.80
CA TYR A 163 19.11 31.02 -8.63
C TYR A 163 20.46 30.83 -9.37
N SER A 164 21.60 31.05 -8.71
CA SER A 164 22.94 31.00 -9.33
C SER A 164 23.66 29.67 -9.05
N ASN A 165 24.27 29.10 -10.10
CA ASN A 165 25.14 27.91 -10.17
C ASN A 165 24.59 26.62 -9.55
N ALA A 166 24.39 25.60 -10.41
CA ALA A 166 24.21 24.18 -10.07
C ALA A 166 23.62 23.94 -8.67
N SER A 167 22.43 24.51 -8.43
CA SER A 167 21.79 24.40 -7.13
C SER A 167 21.68 22.91 -6.79
N PRO A 168 21.94 22.48 -5.53
CA PRO A 168 21.71 21.10 -5.10
C PRO A 168 20.33 20.56 -5.49
N VAL A 169 19.36 21.47 -5.70
CA VAL A 169 18.02 21.19 -6.20
C VAL A 169 18.00 20.77 -7.67
N VAL A 170 18.80 21.40 -8.54
CA VAL A 170 18.94 20.99 -9.96
C VAL A 170 19.52 19.59 -10.02
N THR A 171 20.58 19.29 -9.25
CA THR A 171 21.15 17.94 -9.19
C THR A 171 20.14 16.92 -8.63
N GLN A 172 19.27 17.30 -7.69
CA GLN A 172 18.17 16.45 -7.23
C GLN A 172 17.11 16.20 -8.33
N ILE A 173 16.72 17.25 -9.06
CA ILE A 173 15.80 17.15 -10.20
C ILE A 173 16.42 16.27 -11.29
N ALA A 174 17.70 16.45 -11.59
CA ALA A 174 18.43 15.65 -12.56
C ALA A 174 18.51 14.18 -12.12
N GLY A 175 18.87 13.91 -10.86
CA GLY A 175 18.85 12.56 -10.30
C GLY A 175 17.48 11.88 -10.40
N PHE A 176 16.40 12.63 -10.14
CA PHE A 176 15.03 12.14 -10.35
C PHE A 176 14.74 11.84 -11.83
N ILE A 177 15.14 12.70 -12.76
CA ILE A 177 14.95 12.49 -14.22
C ILE A 177 15.75 11.27 -14.70
N HIS A 178 17.01 11.14 -14.29
CA HIS A 178 17.89 10.03 -14.62
C HIS A 178 17.43 8.70 -14.01
N SER A 179 16.64 8.72 -12.92
CA SER A 179 16.06 7.50 -12.36
C SER A 179 15.11 6.78 -13.35
N GLY A 180 14.57 7.50 -14.34
CA GLY A 180 13.68 6.94 -15.37
C GLY A 180 12.32 6.49 -14.82
N ILE A 181 11.97 6.90 -13.60
CA ILE A 181 10.77 6.41 -12.90
C ILE A 181 9.49 7.07 -13.45
N SER A 182 9.60 8.29 -13.97
CA SER A 182 8.52 8.98 -14.67
C SER A 182 8.89 9.11 -16.14
N LYS A 183 7.94 8.87 -17.04
CA LYS A 183 8.19 8.98 -18.50
C LYS A 183 8.26 10.43 -18.95
N PHE A 184 7.50 11.31 -18.29
CA PHE A 184 7.44 12.73 -18.59
C PHE A 184 7.56 13.56 -17.32
N VAL A 185 8.36 14.62 -17.37
CA VAL A 185 8.48 15.57 -16.25
C VAL A 185 8.18 16.98 -16.76
N PHE A 186 7.08 17.57 -16.28
CA PHE A 186 6.74 18.98 -16.50
C PHE A 186 7.27 19.81 -15.33
N LEU A 187 8.16 20.76 -15.62
CA LEU A 187 8.73 21.67 -14.64
C LEU A 187 8.18 23.08 -14.92
N SER A 188 7.28 23.56 -14.07
CA SER A 188 6.64 24.86 -14.22
C SER A 188 7.29 25.89 -13.31
N ALA A 189 7.87 26.94 -13.88
CA ALA A 189 8.62 27.95 -13.13
C ALA A 189 8.43 29.37 -13.68
N THR A 190 8.74 30.39 -12.87
CA THR A 190 8.87 31.75 -13.40
C THR A 190 9.96 31.81 -14.48
N THR A 191 9.85 32.73 -15.44
CA THR A 191 10.84 32.89 -16.53
C THR A 191 12.29 32.86 -16.03
N ARG A 192 12.63 33.69 -15.03
CA ARG A 192 13.98 33.75 -14.43
C ARG A 192 14.43 32.43 -13.79
N CYS A 193 13.54 31.77 -13.04
CA CYS A 193 13.86 30.48 -12.42
C CYS A 193 14.01 29.38 -13.47
N CYS A 194 13.19 29.41 -14.52
CA CYS A 194 13.25 28.49 -15.64
C CYS A 194 14.56 28.63 -16.43
N ASP A 195 15.06 29.85 -16.64
CA ASP A 195 16.35 30.07 -17.32
C ASP A 195 17.51 29.44 -16.55
N ALA A 196 17.57 29.66 -15.23
CA ALA A 196 18.58 29.04 -14.37
C ALA A 196 18.46 27.51 -14.32
N LEU A 197 17.22 26.99 -14.28
CA LEU A 197 16.95 25.56 -14.33
C LEU A 197 17.36 24.95 -15.68
N ALA A 198 17.08 25.64 -16.78
CA ALA A 198 17.41 25.26 -18.14
C ALA A 198 18.93 25.13 -18.34
N GLU A 199 19.71 26.09 -17.85
CA GLU A 199 21.17 26.03 -17.83
C GLU A 199 21.67 24.87 -16.97
N GLY A 200 21.14 24.73 -15.75
CA GLY A 200 21.53 23.66 -14.84
C GLY A 200 21.24 22.25 -15.39
N LEU A 201 20.10 22.05 -16.04
CA LEU A 201 19.76 20.78 -16.69
C LEU A 201 20.66 20.47 -17.89
N GLN A 202 21.09 21.49 -18.65
CA GLN A 202 22.07 21.29 -19.74
C GLN A 202 23.42 20.82 -19.21
N VAL A 203 23.88 21.38 -18.09
CA VAL A 203 25.12 20.96 -17.41
C VAL A 203 25.05 19.49 -16.99
N GLU A 204 23.88 19.03 -16.52
CA GLU A 204 23.63 17.63 -16.15
C GLU A 204 23.35 16.73 -17.37
N GLY A 205 23.47 17.24 -18.61
CA GLY A 205 23.28 16.46 -19.84
C GLY A 205 21.82 16.11 -20.16
N ILE A 206 20.85 16.81 -19.57
CA ILE A 206 19.42 16.56 -19.75
C ILE A 206 18.86 17.43 -20.88
N THR A 207 18.29 16.77 -21.88
CA THR A 207 17.56 17.47 -22.96
C THR A 207 16.13 17.80 -22.54
N TYR A 208 15.62 18.95 -22.96
CA TYR A 208 14.26 19.39 -22.63
C TYR A 208 13.60 20.15 -23.78
N SER A 209 12.25 20.18 -23.76
CA SER A 209 11.43 21.05 -24.61
C SER A 209 10.90 22.22 -23.79
N ARG A 210 11.09 23.45 -24.27
CA ARG A 210 10.58 24.65 -23.59
C ARG A 210 9.28 25.13 -24.22
N ILE A 211 8.30 25.46 -23.38
CA ILE A 211 7.04 26.09 -23.78
C ILE A 211 6.83 27.33 -22.93
N HIS A 212 6.79 28.49 -23.59
CA HIS A 212 6.56 29.76 -22.91
C HIS A 212 5.06 30.07 -22.84
N VAL A 213 4.57 30.32 -21.63
CA VAL A 213 3.22 30.83 -21.36
C VAL A 213 3.30 32.35 -21.36
N GLN A 214 2.75 32.96 -22.41
CA GLN A 214 2.73 34.40 -22.57
C GLN A 214 1.66 35.04 -21.68
N ARG A 215 1.81 36.34 -21.42
CA ARG A 215 0.72 37.16 -20.91
C ARG A 215 -0.41 37.16 -21.93
N MET A 216 -1.64 37.15 -21.45
CA MET A 216 -2.79 37.12 -22.36
C MET A 216 -2.94 38.50 -23.01
N PRO A 217 -2.88 38.64 -24.33
CA PRO A 217 -3.08 39.92 -25.01
C PRO A 217 -4.53 40.39 -24.86
N PHE A 218 -4.74 41.71 -24.89
CA PHE A 218 -6.09 42.24 -24.94
C PHE A 218 -6.75 41.90 -26.28
N GLY A 219 -7.95 41.33 -26.23
CA GLY A 219 -8.70 40.92 -27.41
C GLY A 219 -9.93 40.09 -27.05
N ALA A 220 -10.53 39.43 -28.04
CA ALA A 220 -11.75 38.64 -27.85
C ALA A 220 -11.60 37.54 -26.78
N ASN A 221 -10.44 36.87 -26.71
CA ASN A 221 -10.17 35.83 -25.72
C ASN A 221 -10.12 36.40 -24.30
N TYR A 222 -9.42 37.53 -24.10
CA TYR A 222 -9.38 38.20 -22.79
C TYR A 222 -10.75 38.69 -22.35
N ILE A 223 -11.51 39.30 -23.25
CA ILE A 223 -12.90 39.74 -22.98
C ILE A 223 -13.78 38.55 -22.60
N GLY A 224 -13.68 37.43 -23.35
CA GLY A 224 -14.39 36.20 -23.05
C GLY A 224 -14.01 35.63 -21.68
N TYR A 225 -12.72 35.64 -21.33
CA TYR A 225 -12.22 35.21 -20.03
C TYR A 225 -12.80 36.04 -18.88
N VAL A 226 -12.77 37.38 -18.98
CA VAL A 226 -13.34 38.28 -17.97
C VAL A 226 -14.84 38.05 -17.83
N THR A 227 -15.56 37.95 -18.96
CA THR A 227 -17.01 37.69 -18.99
C THR A 227 -17.37 36.39 -18.28
N ASP A 228 -16.72 35.28 -18.65
CA ASP A 228 -16.91 33.97 -18.04
C ASP A 228 -16.57 33.97 -16.53
N ALA A 229 -15.53 34.71 -16.14
CA ALA A 229 -15.09 34.78 -14.75
C ALA A 229 -16.08 35.55 -13.87
N VAL A 230 -16.57 36.70 -14.34
CA VAL A 230 -17.57 37.48 -13.61
C VAL A 230 -18.91 36.76 -13.58
N GLU A 231 -19.41 36.25 -14.72
CA GLU A 231 -20.68 35.51 -14.79
C GLU A 231 -20.70 34.34 -13.80
N ARG A 232 -19.59 33.63 -13.62
CA ARG A 232 -19.52 32.56 -12.61
C ARG A 232 -19.57 33.03 -11.17
N LEU A 233 -18.99 34.19 -10.88
CA LEU A 233 -18.91 34.70 -9.51
C LEU A 233 -20.18 35.44 -9.11
N THR A 234 -20.87 36.09 -10.06
CA THR A 234 -22.02 36.96 -9.79
C THR A 234 -23.34 36.45 -10.38
N GLY A 235 -23.30 35.57 -11.38
CA GLY A 235 -24.46 35.20 -12.20
C GLY A 235 -24.82 36.23 -13.28
N ILE A 236 -24.06 37.32 -13.42
CA ILE A 236 -24.34 38.42 -14.35
C ILE A 236 -23.62 38.15 -15.68
N SER A 237 -24.36 38.02 -16.77
CA SER A 237 -23.82 37.79 -18.11
C SER A 237 -23.45 39.08 -18.86
N GLU A 238 -24.05 40.21 -18.50
CA GLU A 238 -23.79 41.51 -19.13
C GLU A 238 -22.78 42.31 -18.31
N LEU A 239 -21.60 42.53 -18.89
CA LEU A 239 -20.56 43.38 -18.30
C LEU A 239 -20.52 44.74 -18.99
N PRO A 240 -20.21 45.82 -18.24
CA PRO A 240 -19.87 47.09 -18.87
C PRO A 240 -18.70 46.90 -19.84
N GLY A 241 -18.85 47.39 -21.08
CA GLY A 241 -17.87 47.17 -22.15
C GLY A 241 -16.46 47.69 -21.85
N TYR A 242 -16.31 48.64 -20.91
CA TYR A 242 -15.02 49.17 -20.48
C TYR A 242 -14.29 48.28 -19.45
N LEU A 243 -15.01 47.43 -18.72
CA LEU A 243 -14.47 46.69 -17.58
C LEU A 243 -13.32 45.73 -17.97
N PRO A 244 -13.42 44.95 -19.07
CA PRO A 244 -12.28 44.12 -19.49
C PRO A 244 -11.03 44.94 -19.83
N LEU A 245 -11.18 46.12 -20.45
CA LEU A 245 -10.03 46.96 -20.80
C LEU A 245 -9.35 47.51 -19.53
N GLU A 246 -10.14 47.99 -18.58
CA GLU A 246 -9.63 48.49 -17.29
C GLU A 246 -8.89 47.38 -16.53
N LEU A 247 -9.50 46.20 -16.42
CA LEU A 247 -8.87 45.04 -15.79
C LEU A 247 -7.59 44.61 -16.50
N TYR A 248 -7.55 44.68 -17.83
CA TYR A 248 -6.35 44.38 -18.62
C TYR A 248 -5.23 45.36 -18.29
N GLN A 249 -5.51 46.66 -18.28
CA GLN A 249 -4.53 47.70 -17.97
C GLN A 249 -3.98 47.57 -16.55
N LEU A 250 -4.84 47.25 -15.58
CA LEU A 250 -4.44 47.05 -14.18
C LEU A 250 -3.58 45.79 -13.98
N SER A 251 -3.87 44.74 -14.74
CA SER A 251 -3.19 43.44 -14.59
C SER A 251 -2.05 43.22 -15.57
N ASP A 252 -1.89 44.08 -16.57
CA ASP A 252 -0.94 43.95 -17.67
C ASP A 252 -1.02 42.56 -18.35
N GLY A 253 -2.25 42.09 -18.58
CA GLY A 253 -2.54 40.78 -19.18
C GLY A 253 -2.26 39.56 -18.27
N LEU A 254 -1.88 39.77 -17.00
CA LEU A 254 -1.68 38.70 -16.03
C LEU A 254 -3.03 38.23 -15.48
N ILE A 255 -3.55 37.15 -16.04
CA ILE A 255 -4.88 36.63 -15.71
C ILE A 255 -5.10 36.28 -14.23
N GLY A 256 -4.06 35.91 -13.50
CA GLY A 256 -4.12 35.71 -12.05
C GLY A 256 -4.38 37.02 -11.29
N MET A 257 -3.74 38.12 -11.72
CA MET A 257 -4.00 39.46 -11.19
C MET A 257 -5.37 39.96 -11.62
N THR A 258 -5.76 39.76 -12.89
CA THR A 258 -7.12 40.02 -13.36
C THR A 258 -8.16 39.35 -12.46
N MET A 259 -7.97 38.06 -12.12
CA MET A 259 -8.89 37.32 -11.26
C MET A 259 -8.92 37.86 -9.83
N SER A 260 -7.78 38.35 -9.33
CA SER A 260 -7.72 39.05 -8.05
C SER A 260 -8.57 40.32 -8.08
N HIS A 261 -8.41 41.16 -9.12
CA HIS A 261 -9.21 42.37 -9.29
C HIS A 261 -10.71 42.08 -9.44
N ILE A 262 -11.09 41.09 -10.23
CA ILE A 262 -12.50 40.67 -10.35
C ILE A 262 -13.06 40.26 -8.97
N ARG A 263 -12.30 39.49 -8.17
CA ARG A 263 -12.75 39.11 -6.81
C ARG A 263 -12.92 40.33 -5.91
N CYS A 264 -12.04 41.33 -6.01
CA CYS A 264 -12.19 42.58 -5.28
C CYS A 264 -13.41 43.39 -5.73
N LEU A 265 -13.70 43.41 -7.04
CA LEU A 265 -14.88 44.10 -7.59
C LEU A 265 -16.20 43.42 -7.19
N VAL A 266 -16.17 42.10 -7.00
CA VAL A 266 -17.36 41.29 -6.67
C VAL A 266 -17.58 41.16 -5.14
N ALA A 267 -16.57 41.45 -4.32
CA ALA A 267 -16.70 41.45 -2.86
C ALA A 267 -16.98 42.88 -2.32
N PRO A 268 -18.06 43.14 -1.54
CA PRO A 268 -18.87 42.22 -0.75
C PRO A 268 -20.35 42.13 -1.20
N CYS A 269 -20.70 41.08 -1.96
CA CYS A 269 -22.10 40.63 -2.12
C CYS A 269 -22.38 39.26 -1.46
N SER A 270 -21.54 38.80 -0.53
CA SER A 270 -21.67 37.48 0.09
C SER A 270 -22.63 37.46 1.30
N LYS A 271 -23.93 37.66 1.05
CA LYS A 271 -24.94 36.75 1.62
C LYS A 271 -24.99 35.53 0.70
N THR A 272 -23.94 34.74 0.69
CA THR A 272 -23.89 33.47 -0.03
C THR A 272 -24.96 32.56 0.53
N ARG A 273 -26.09 32.46 -0.19
CA ARG A 273 -27.04 31.35 -0.11
C ARG A 273 -26.21 30.07 -0.16
N ARG A 274 -26.13 29.36 0.97
CA ARG A 274 -25.72 27.95 0.96
C ARG A 274 -26.67 27.26 -0.01
N SER A 275 -26.12 26.76 -1.11
CA SER A 275 -26.87 25.82 -1.93
C SER A 275 -27.04 24.58 -1.08
N ASP A 276 -28.21 24.42 -0.48
CA ASP A 276 -28.70 23.17 0.06
C ASP A 276 -28.97 22.22 -1.12
N THR A 277 -27.92 21.85 -1.85
CA THR A 277 -27.96 20.61 -2.61
C THR A 277 -28.12 19.51 -1.57
N PRO A 278 -29.18 18.69 -1.63
CA PRO A 278 -29.36 17.60 -0.70
C PRO A 278 -28.13 16.71 -0.82
N GLN A 279 -27.27 16.75 0.21
CA GLN A 279 -26.19 15.81 0.33
C GLN A 279 -26.86 14.44 0.40
N ASN A 280 -26.77 13.70 -0.70
CA ASN A 280 -26.95 12.25 -0.66
C ASN A 280 -26.15 11.78 0.55
N LYS A 281 -26.84 11.19 1.54
CA LYS A 281 -26.24 10.66 2.77
C LYS A 281 -25.20 9.61 2.38
N THR A 282 -24.00 10.06 2.04
CA THR A 282 -22.83 9.21 1.97
C THR A 282 -22.52 8.87 3.41
N TRP A 283 -22.47 7.57 3.72
CA TRP A 283 -22.37 7.08 5.09
C TRP A 283 -21.12 7.59 5.84
N PHE A 284 -20.14 8.12 5.11
CA PHE A 284 -18.91 8.73 5.60
C PHE A 284 -18.67 10.13 4.97
N GLY A 285 -19.72 10.95 4.84
CA GLY A 285 -19.63 12.28 4.23
C GLY A 285 -18.54 13.15 4.88
N GLY A 286 -17.62 13.67 4.07
CA GLY A 286 -16.47 14.46 4.54
C GLY A 286 -15.25 13.64 4.98
N PHE A 287 -15.29 12.31 4.86
CA PHE A 287 -14.19 11.39 5.18
C PHE A 287 -13.82 10.50 3.99
N CYS A 288 -12.65 9.88 4.06
CA CYS A 288 -12.29 8.75 3.20
C CYS A 288 -13.30 7.61 3.39
N ARG A 289 -13.72 6.98 2.29
CA ARG A 289 -14.39 5.68 2.37
C ARG A 289 -13.42 4.64 2.95
N PRO A 290 -13.85 3.84 3.95
CA PRO A 290 -13.08 2.70 4.43
C PRO A 290 -12.77 1.73 3.28
N ALA A 291 -11.56 1.17 3.27
CA ALA A 291 -11.24 0.03 2.41
C ALA A 291 -12.00 -1.22 2.88
N ASP A 292 -12.13 -2.20 1.99
CA ASP A 292 -12.78 -3.48 2.34
C ASP A 292 -12.05 -4.11 3.53
N ASP A 293 -12.82 -4.52 4.54
CA ASP A 293 -12.32 -5.13 5.77
C ASP A 293 -11.25 -4.29 6.52
N GLU A 294 -11.23 -2.97 6.37
CA GLU A 294 -10.24 -2.09 7.02
C GLU A 294 -10.43 -1.99 8.54
N THR A 295 -9.32 -1.85 9.30
CA THR A 295 -9.38 -1.57 10.74
C THR A 295 -9.61 -0.08 11.06
N PHE A 296 -10.16 0.21 12.25
CA PHE A 296 -10.45 1.59 12.67
C PHE A 296 -9.20 2.48 12.70
N SER A 297 -8.10 2.01 13.29
CA SER A 297 -6.84 2.76 13.37
C SER A 297 -6.27 3.09 11.98
N SER A 298 -6.26 2.12 11.08
CA SER A 298 -5.84 2.32 9.68
C SER A 298 -6.68 3.40 8.99
N TRP A 299 -8.00 3.30 9.10
CA TRP A 299 -8.90 4.27 8.49
C TRP A 299 -8.72 5.67 9.08
N LEU A 300 -8.59 5.79 10.40
CA LEU A 300 -8.40 7.07 11.06
C LEU A 300 -7.09 7.74 10.64
N MET A 301 -5.99 6.96 10.55
CA MET A 301 -4.72 7.44 10.01
C MET A 301 -4.88 7.99 8.60
N ARG A 302 -5.56 7.24 7.70
CA ARG A 302 -5.76 7.69 6.32
C ARG A 302 -6.52 8.99 6.22
N ASN A 303 -7.47 9.22 7.13
CA ASN A 303 -8.18 10.49 7.19
C ASN A 303 -7.30 11.61 7.74
N ALA A 304 -6.46 11.35 8.76
CA ALA A 304 -5.52 12.33 9.30
C ALA A 304 -4.53 12.87 8.24
N PHE A 305 -4.19 12.06 7.24
CA PHE A 305 -3.30 12.44 6.14
C PHE A 305 -4.03 12.82 4.85
N ASN A 306 -5.36 12.82 4.83
CA ASN A 306 -6.12 13.26 3.66
C ASN A 306 -6.33 14.77 3.71
N LYS A 307 -5.83 15.50 2.71
CA LYS A 307 -6.00 16.96 2.55
C LYS A 307 -7.46 17.41 2.55
N GLY A 308 -8.40 16.55 2.16
CA GLY A 308 -9.84 16.81 2.20
C GLY A 308 -10.48 16.67 3.58
N VAL A 309 -9.75 16.15 4.58
CA VAL A 309 -10.25 15.88 5.94
C VAL A 309 -9.47 16.72 6.95
N TRP A 310 -9.94 17.96 7.12
CA TRP A 310 -9.35 18.98 7.99
C TRP A 310 -9.58 18.79 9.50
N TRP A 311 -10.52 17.94 9.92
CA TRP A 311 -10.91 17.80 11.34
C TRP A 311 -10.16 16.71 12.10
N ILE A 312 -9.49 15.79 11.42
CA ILE A 312 -8.71 14.74 12.07
C ILE A 312 -7.25 15.18 12.04
N THR A 313 -6.70 15.45 13.22
CA THR A 313 -5.31 15.86 13.43
C THR A 313 -4.58 14.82 14.28
N GLY A 314 -3.31 15.08 14.60
CA GLY A 314 -2.56 14.25 15.55
C GLY A 314 -3.23 14.14 16.93
N ARG A 315 -4.00 15.16 17.35
CA ARG A 315 -4.70 15.17 18.63
C ARG A 315 -5.74 14.05 18.72
N GLU A 316 -6.58 13.89 17.69
CA GLU A 316 -7.59 12.83 17.66
C GLU A 316 -6.95 11.43 17.69
N LEU A 317 -5.77 11.27 17.07
CA LEU A 317 -5.00 10.02 17.15
C LEU A 317 -4.48 9.79 18.57
N ASP A 318 -3.96 10.82 19.24
CA ASP A 318 -3.48 10.75 20.62
C ASP A 318 -4.60 10.44 21.63
N ASP A 319 -5.77 11.06 21.47
CA ASP A 319 -6.96 10.78 22.28
C ASP A 319 -7.35 9.30 22.15
N CYS A 320 -7.31 8.76 20.92
CA CYS A 320 -7.49 7.33 20.69
C CYS A 320 -6.41 6.49 21.39
N ARG A 321 -5.12 6.86 21.31
CA ARG A 321 -4.05 6.12 22.03
C ARG A 321 -4.32 6.10 23.54
N GLN A 322 -4.71 7.24 24.10
CA GLN A 322 -5.01 7.35 25.53
C GLN A 322 -6.23 6.51 25.91
N ALA A 323 -7.30 6.55 25.10
CA ALA A 323 -8.48 5.70 25.26
C ALA A 323 -8.12 4.22 25.30
N ALA A 324 -7.32 3.76 24.33
CA ALA A 324 -6.89 2.37 24.26
C ALA A 324 -6.06 1.96 25.46
N ARG A 325 -5.23 2.85 26.03
CA ARG A 325 -4.44 2.57 27.25
C ARG A 325 -5.33 2.41 28.48
N LEU A 326 -6.41 3.18 28.57
CA LEU A 326 -7.38 3.08 29.67
C LEU A 326 -8.26 1.82 29.55
N TYR A 327 -8.45 1.33 28.32
CA TYR A 327 -9.19 0.10 28.05
C TYR A 327 -8.27 -1.13 28.15
N ARG A 328 -8.72 -2.21 28.81
CA ARG A 328 -7.92 -3.37 29.26
C ARG A 328 -7.10 -4.13 28.17
N GLY A 329 -7.11 -3.72 26.91
CA GLY A 329 -6.41 -4.39 25.80
C GLY A 329 -5.31 -3.58 25.11
N ARG A 330 -5.13 -2.27 25.36
CA ARG A 330 -4.20 -1.40 24.59
C ARG A 330 -4.40 -1.41 23.06
N ASP A 331 -5.48 -2.02 22.59
CA ASP A 331 -5.80 -2.19 21.18
C ASP A 331 -6.69 -1.04 20.70
N VAL A 332 -6.10 -0.15 19.89
CA VAL A 332 -6.78 1.04 19.35
C VAL A 332 -7.98 0.69 18.48
N ASP A 333 -7.98 -0.48 17.83
CA ASP A 333 -9.07 -0.83 16.91
C ASP A 333 -10.39 -1.14 17.66
N ARG A 334 -10.31 -1.51 18.94
CA ARG A 334 -11.47 -1.74 19.83
C ARG A 334 -12.10 -0.46 20.36
N ILE A 335 -11.52 0.70 20.08
CA ILE A 335 -12.15 1.98 20.44
C ILE A 335 -13.46 2.17 19.67
N SER A 336 -13.57 1.60 18.47
CA SER A 336 -14.82 1.62 17.70
C SER A 336 -16.00 1.04 18.48
N ASP A 337 -15.77 -0.02 19.27
CA ASP A 337 -16.78 -0.63 20.16
C ASP A 337 -17.19 0.32 21.31
N LEU A 338 -16.24 1.10 21.84
CA LEU A 338 -16.52 2.11 22.88
C LEU A 338 -17.38 3.26 22.35
N ILE A 339 -17.18 3.65 21.08
CA ILE A 339 -18.05 4.60 20.38
C ILE A 339 -19.46 4.02 20.25
N ALA A 340 -19.56 2.76 19.82
CA ALA A 340 -20.83 2.05 19.69
C ALA A 340 -21.63 2.04 20.99
N ALA A 341 -20.96 1.81 22.11
CA ALA A 341 -21.57 1.72 23.43
C ALA A 341 -21.98 3.08 24.04
N GLY A 342 -21.83 4.19 23.30
CA GLY A 342 -22.12 5.55 23.80
C GLY A 342 -21.16 6.04 24.90
N LYS A 343 -20.16 5.24 25.27
CA LYS A 343 -19.12 5.56 26.25
C LYS A 343 -18.00 6.41 25.64
N GLY A 344 -17.93 6.49 24.31
CA GLY A 344 -16.98 7.30 23.56
C GLY A 344 -17.20 8.81 23.65
N GLY A 345 -18.37 9.29 24.12
CA GLY A 345 -18.70 10.72 24.17
C GLY A 345 -17.83 11.57 25.11
N LYS A 346 -17.06 10.94 26.01
CA LYS A 346 -16.04 11.62 26.84
C LYS A 346 -14.61 11.54 26.28
N VAL A 347 -14.39 10.68 25.29
CA VAL A 347 -13.05 10.21 24.89
C VAL A 347 -12.72 10.58 23.44
N LEU A 348 -13.73 10.79 22.59
CA LEU A 348 -13.54 11.14 21.18
C LEU A 348 -14.33 12.38 20.80
N SER A 349 -13.76 13.17 19.89
CA SER A 349 -14.38 14.41 19.42
C SER A 349 -15.74 14.14 18.78
N LYS A 350 -16.68 15.09 18.92
CA LYS A 350 -17.99 15.06 18.24
C LYS A 350 -17.87 14.86 16.71
N ALA A 351 -16.70 15.14 16.14
CA ALA A 351 -16.41 14.98 14.71
C ALA A 351 -16.47 13.52 14.23
N LEU A 352 -16.30 12.53 15.11
CA LEU A 352 -16.38 11.10 14.77
C LEU A 352 -17.78 10.49 14.99
N GLY A 353 -18.83 11.31 15.14
CA GLY A 353 -20.22 10.89 15.33
C GLY A 353 -20.88 10.25 14.09
N ILE A 354 -20.16 9.37 13.39
CA ILE A 354 -20.63 8.68 12.18
C ILE A 354 -21.47 7.47 12.62
N PRO A 355 -22.78 7.41 12.29
CA PRO A 355 -23.69 6.38 12.81
C PRO A 355 -23.28 4.93 12.49
N THR A 356 -22.63 4.71 11.34
CA THR A 356 -22.22 3.37 10.87
C THR A 356 -20.82 2.97 11.31
N LEU A 357 -20.09 3.83 12.02
CA LEU A 357 -18.68 3.63 12.33
C LEU A 357 -18.45 2.35 13.13
N ALA A 358 -19.24 2.16 14.18
CA ALA A 358 -19.20 0.97 15.04
C ALA A 358 -19.32 -0.33 14.21
N GLY A 359 -20.43 -0.51 13.49
CA GLY A 359 -20.65 -1.72 12.70
C GLY A 359 -19.65 -1.89 11.54
N THR A 360 -19.08 -0.80 11.02
CA THR A 360 -18.06 -0.90 9.95
C THR A 360 -16.75 -1.49 10.48
N PHE A 361 -16.32 -1.04 11.66
CA PHE A 361 -15.01 -1.40 12.23
C PHE A 361 -15.07 -2.48 13.30
N GLU A 362 -16.26 -3.00 13.58
CA GLU A 362 -16.47 -4.11 14.52
C GLU A 362 -15.52 -5.27 14.21
N LEU A 363 -14.84 -5.73 15.26
CA LEU A 363 -13.97 -6.89 15.24
C LEU A 363 -14.79 -8.12 15.62
N GLN A 364 -14.75 -9.16 14.79
CA GLN A 364 -15.51 -10.39 15.04
C GLN A 364 -15.01 -11.16 16.28
N ASP A 365 -13.74 -10.98 16.68
CA ASP A 365 -13.18 -11.67 17.84
C ASP A 365 -13.22 -10.79 19.09
N THR A 366 -13.88 -11.29 20.14
CA THR A 366 -13.96 -10.60 21.43
C THR A 366 -12.70 -10.77 22.28
N ARG A 367 -11.77 -11.67 21.92
CA ARG A 367 -10.56 -11.98 22.67
C ARG A 367 -9.44 -10.95 22.49
N VAL A 368 -8.78 -10.63 23.60
CA VAL A 368 -7.55 -9.82 23.59
C VAL A 368 -6.39 -10.72 23.21
N PHE A 369 -5.76 -10.45 22.07
CA PHE A 369 -4.58 -11.17 21.62
C PHE A 369 -3.29 -10.49 22.08
N PRO A 370 -2.18 -11.24 22.22
CA PRO A 370 -0.85 -10.65 22.36
C PRO A 370 -0.55 -9.66 21.23
N SER A 371 0.24 -8.61 21.51
CA SER A 371 0.59 -7.56 20.55
C SER A 371 1.15 -8.10 19.24
N ASP A 372 2.00 -9.12 19.33
CA ASP A 372 2.75 -9.68 18.20
C ASP A 372 1.82 -10.40 17.22
N TYR A 373 0.66 -10.85 17.71
CA TYR A 373 -0.40 -11.47 16.90
C TYR A 373 -1.05 -10.47 15.93
N LEU A 374 -1.05 -9.18 16.29
CA LEU A 374 -1.71 -8.12 15.54
C LEU A 374 -0.85 -7.57 14.40
N LEU A 375 0.28 -8.22 14.11
CA LEU A 375 1.31 -7.77 13.17
C LEU A 375 1.28 -8.49 11.82
N ALA A 376 0.36 -9.44 11.63
CA ALA A 376 0.20 -10.14 10.37
C ALA A 376 -0.42 -9.23 9.29
N TYR A 377 0.09 -9.31 8.07
CA TYR A 377 -0.41 -8.53 6.93
C TYR A 377 -0.27 -9.23 5.59
N CYS A 378 -1.12 -8.87 4.64
CA CYS A 378 -0.97 -9.32 3.25
C CYS A 378 -0.17 -8.28 2.45
N PRO A 379 1.05 -8.59 1.98
CA PRO A 379 1.85 -7.63 1.21
C PRO A 379 1.18 -7.21 -0.11
N GLN A 380 0.46 -8.13 -0.76
CA GLN A 380 -0.21 -7.84 -2.03
C GLN A 380 -1.39 -6.88 -1.83
N CYS A 381 -2.24 -7.06 -0.81
CA CYS A 381 -3.29 -6.09 -0.50
C CYS A 381 -2.75 -4.68 -0.23
N LEU A 382 -1.63 -4.56 0.49
CA LEU A 382 -0.99 -3.25 0.73
C LEU A 382 -0.50 -2.64 -0.59
N ALA A 383 0.13 -3.44 -1.45
CA ALA A 383 0.57 -3.02 -2.77
C ALA A 383 -0.61 -2.61 -3.67
N ASP A 384 -1.71 -3.35 -3.65
CA ASP A 384 -2.94 -3.08 -4.41
C ASP A 384 -3.60 -1.78 -3.94
N ASP A 385 -3.62 -1.51 -2.63
CA ASP A 385 -4.08 -0.22 -2.09
C ASP A 385 -3.24 0.93 -2.63
N VAL A 386 -1.91 0.80 -2.61
CA VAL A 386 -0.99 1.81 -3.14
C VAL A 386 -1.18 1.99 -4.64
N ALA A 387 -1.30 0.90 -5.39
CA ALA A 387 -1.54 0.91 -6.84
C ALA A 387 -2.84 1.61 -7.20
N CYS A 388 -3.88 1.46 -6.36
CA CYS A 388 -5.15 2.17 -6.51
C CYS A 388 -5.09 3.66 -6.10
N GLY A 389 -3.91 4.23 -5.87
CA GLY A 389 -3.74 5.61 -5.44
C GLY A 389 -4.19 5.88 -3.99
N ARG A 390 -4.42 4.82 -3.20
CA ARG A 390 -4.76 4.94 -1.78
C ARG A 390 -3.51 4.80 -0.93
N LEU A 391 -3.64 5.16 0.34
CA LEU A 391 -2.69 4.79 1.37
C LEU A 391 -2.90 3.30 1.70
N PRO A 392 -1.84 2.53 2.01
CA PRO A 392 -1.97 1.14 2.45
C PRO A 392 -2.91 1.07 3.66
N SER A 393 -3.79 0.06 3.67
CA SER A 393 -4.72 -0.09 4.78
C SER A 393 -4.66 -1.47 5.44
N TRP A 394 -4.75 -1.49 6.76
CA TRP A 394 -4.69 -2.72 7.55
C TRP A 394 -6.04 -3.40 7.57
N ARG A 395 -6.08 -4.73 7.42
CA ARG A 395 -7.33 -5.49 7.37
C ARG A 395 -7.64 -6.19 8.70
N LYS A 396 -8.93 -6.34 9.03
CA LYS A 396 -9.40 -7.00 10.26
C LYS A 396 -9.15 -8.51 10.19
N ALA A 397 -9.40 -9.14 9.04
CA ALA A 397 -9.23 -10.58 8.85
C ALA A 397 -7.79 -11.06 9.09
N TRP A 398 -6.78 -10.24 8.80
CA TRP A 398 -5.37 -10.60 9.09
C TRP A 398 -5.09 -10.75 10.58
N ARG A 399 -5.94 -10.16 11.41
CA ARG A 399 -5.88 -10.21 12.87
C ARG A 399 -6.72 -11.34 13.44
N GLN A 400 -7.40 -12.14 12.60
CA GLN A 400 -8.19 -13.27 13.06
C GLN A 400 -7.26 -14.43 13.41
N TYR A 401 -7.52 -15.08 14.55
CA TYR A 401 -6.79 -16.27 14.96
C TYR A 401 -6.77 -17.36 13.88
N GLY A 402 -5.59 -17.85 13.50
CA GLY A 402 -5.42 -18.96 12.55
C GLY A 402 -5.38 -18.54 11.06
N TYR A 403 -5.57 -17.26 10.77
CA TYR A 403 -5.49 -16.76 9.41
C TYR A 403 -4.03 -16.69 8.96
N CYS A 404 -3.66 -17.45 7.93
CA CYS A 404 -2.29 -17.60 7.46
C CYS A 404 -2.09 -17.30 5.96
N VAL A 405 -3.16 -17.36 5.17
CA VAL A 405 -3.20 -16.94 3.77
C VAL A 405 -4.35 -15.96 3.54
N CYS A 406 -4.13 -14.97 2.68
CA CYS A 406 -5.16 -14.04 2.22
C CYS A 406 -5.93 -14.63 1.04
N ASP A 407 -7.26 -14.59 1.12
CA ASP A 407 -8.21 -15.09 0.13
C ASP A 407 -8.73 -14.03 -0.85
N LYS A 408 -8.31 -12.77 -0.71
CA LYS A 408 -8.76 -11.65 -1.55
C LYS A 408 -8.14 -11.63 -2.95
N HIS A 409 -7.17 -12.50 -3.21
CA HIS A 409 -6.44 -12.57 -4.47
C HIS A 409 -6.71 -13.89 -5.18
N GLU A 410 -6.70 -13.88 -6.51
CA GLU A 410 -6.88 -15.09 -7.33
C GLU A 410 -5.85 -16.17 -6.98
N MET A 411 -4.62 -15.76 -6.66
CA MET A 411 -3.58 -16.60 -6.08
C MET A 411 -3.49 -16.27 -4.59
N PRO A 412 -3.84 -17.20 -3.68
CA PRO A 412 -3.77 -16.95 -2.24
C PRO A 412 -2.36 -16.53 -1.82
N VAL A 413 -2.27 -15.49 -1.00
CA VAL A 413 -1.00 -14.89 -0.59
C VAL A 413 -0.73 -15.20 0.87
N THR A 414 0.39 -15.86 1.17
CA THR A 414 0.83 -16.08 2.56
C THR A 414 1.01 -14.74 3.27
N LEU A 415 0.42 -14.62 4.46
CA LEU A 415 0.59 -13.42 5.28
C LEU A 415 2.04 -13.30 5.77
N SER A 416 2.54 -12.08 5.76
CA SER A 416 3.81 -11.68 6.39
C SER A 416 3.56 -11.19 7.81
N VAL A 417 4.63 -11.04 8.59
CA VAL A 417 4.58 -10.48 9.96
C VAL A 417 5.49 -9.27 9.99
N LEU A 418 4.97 -8.14 10.46
CA LEU A 418 5.73 -6.91 10.63
C LEU A 418 6.80 -7.15 11.72
N GLN A 419 8.06 -6.94 11.36
CA GLN A 419 9.22 -7.20 12.24
C GLN A 419 9.43 -6.05 13.24
N HIS A 420 8.85 -4.87 13.02
CA HIS A 420 8.95 -3.81 14.01
C HIS A 420 8.26 -4.24 15.33
N PRO A 421 8.95 -4.29 16.48
CA PRO A 421 8.46 -4.98 17.68
C PRO A 421 7.32 -4.24 18.40
N ASN A 422 7.22 -2.92 18.23
CA ASN A 422 6.18 -2.10 18.83
C ASN A 422 5.72 -1.03 17.82
N PRO A 423 5.07 -1.43 16.72
CA PRO A 423 4.67 -0.50 15.69
C PRO A 423 3.54 0.38 16.20
N ASP A 424 3.55 1.65 15.81
CA ASP A 424 2.43 2.52 16.15
C ASP A 424 1.17 1.99 15.44
N PRO A 425 0.06 1.74 16.16
CA PRO A 425 -1.13 1.12 15.60
C PRO A 425 -1.68 1.85 14.37
N PHE A 426 -1.48 3.17 14.28
CA PHE A 426 -1.91 4.01 13.16
C PHE A 426 -0.99 3.88 11.94
N PHE A 427 0.30 3.60 12.13
CA PHE A 427 1.30 3.53 11.06
C PHE A 427 1.65 2.10 10.63
N ARG A 428 1.14 1.07 11.31
CA ARG A 428 1.36 -0.36 10.99
C ARG A 428 1.31 -0.68 9.50
N ALA A 429 0.30 -0.20 8.78
CA ALA A 429 0.14 -0.47 7.35
C ALA A 429 1.27 0.12 6.50
N TRP A 430 1.74 1.31 6.86
CA TRP A 430 2.86 1.98 6.20
C TRP A 430 4.20 1.33 6.53
N GLU A 431 4.41 0.98 7.80
CA GLU A 431 5.62 0.29 8.25
C GLU A 431 5.73 -1.07 7.57
N ALA A 432 4.64 -1.83 7.50
CA ALA A 432 4.60 -3.11 6.79
C ALA A 432 4.81 -2.98 5.28
N PHE A 433 4.20 -1.98 4.64
CA PHE A 433 4.47 -1.71 3.23
C PHE A 433 5.94 -1.34 3.00
N THR A 434 6.51 -0.56 3.90
CA THR A 434 7.91 -0.12 3.83
C THR A 434 8.87 -1.28 4.02
N GLU A 435 8.67 -2.10 5.05
CA GLU A 435 9.42 -3.34 5.26
C GLU A 435 9.32 -4.23 4.03
N TYR A 436 8.11 -4.39 3.49
CA TYR A 436 7.88 -5.18 2.29
C TYR A 436 8.71 -4.65 1.11
N VAL A 437 8.66 -3.35 0.79
CA VAL A 437 9.40 -2.76 -0.32
C VAL A 437 10.92 -2.80 -0.11
N GLN A 438 11.39 -2.53 1.11
CA GLN A 438 12.80 -2.44 1.42
C GLN A 438 13.48 -3.79 1.63
N SER A 439 12.70 -4.82 1.94
CA SER A 439 13.26 -6.14 2.18
C SER A 439 13.93 -6.66 0.89
N PRO A 440 15.19 -7.13 0.95
CA PRO A 440 15.76 -7.89 -0.17
C PRO A 440 14.92 -9.16 -0.45
N LEU A 441 14.11 -9.60 0.53
CA LEU A 441 13.12 -10.67 0.39
C LEU A 441 11.86 -10.27 -0.40
N PHE A 442 11.71 -9.01 -0.81
CA PHE A 442 10.78 -8.66 -1.88
C PHE A 442 11.20 -9.34 -3.20
N ARG A 443 12.52 -9.37 -3.47
CA ARG A 443 13.08 -10.04 -4.66
C ARG A 443 13.00 -11.55 -4.54
N LEU A 444 13.22 -12.06 -3.33
CA LEU A 444 12.95 -13.44 -2.96
C LEU A 444 11.57 -13.52 -2.33
N LYS A 445 10.49 -13.30 -3.12
CA LYS A 445 9.11 -13.71 -2.79
C LYS A 445 9.23 -14.89 -1.84
N ARG A 446 8.66 -14.86 -0.62
CA ARG A 446 8.75 -15.95 0.37
C ARG A 446 8.05 -17.19 -0.18
N ARG A 447 8.61 -17.74 -1.25
CA ARG A 447 8.07 -18.81 -2.07
C ARG A 447 8.08 -20.02 -1.17
N LEU A 448 6.91 -20.62 -1.01
CA LEU A 448 6.83 -21.92 -0.36
C LEU A 448 7.44 -22.98 -1.28
N VAL A 449 7.36 -22.76 -2.60
CA VAL A 449 7.88 -23.65 -3.62
C VAL A 449 9.32 -23.27 -3.96
N SER A 450 10.23 -24.21 -3.72
CA SER A 450 11.64 -24.10 -4.12
C SER A 450 11.86 -24.81 -5.46
N GLY A 451 12.70 -24.25 -6.33
CA GLY A 451 13.13 -24.95 -7.55
C GLY A 451 13.74 -24.06 -8.64
N THR A 452 14.48 -24.69 -9.55
CA THR A 452 15.11 -24.10 -10.75
C THR A 452 14.16 -23.98 -11.95
N LEU A 453 12.85 -24.04 -11.71
CA LEU A 453 11.84 -24.04 -12.75
C LEU A 453 11.66 -22.63 -13.35
N SER A 454 11.13 -22.59 -14.57
CA SER A 454 10.64 -21.34 -15.19
C SER A 454 9.63 -20.64 -14.28
N ASN A 455 9.61 -19.30 -14.29
CA ASN A 455 8.79 -18.50 -13.39
C ASN A 455 7.28 -18.83 -13.47
N GLU A 456 6.76 -19.12 -14.68
CA GLU A 456 5.36 -19.54 -14.89
C GLU A 456 5.02 -20.85 -14.17
N LYS A 457 5.87 -21.88 -14.36
CA LYS A 457 5.70 -23.18 -13.68
C LYS A 457 5.79 -23.04 -12.15
N LEU A 458 6.67 -22.17 -11.64
CA LEU A 458 6.72 -21.88 -10.21
C LEU A 458 5.42 -21.24 -9.73
N GLN A 459 4.92 -20.23 -10.44
CA GLN A 459 3.68 -19.54 -10.09
C GLN A 459 2.47 -20.50 -10.08
N MET A 460 2.38 -21.41 -11.05
CA MET A 460 1.33 -22.43 -11.09
C MET A 460 1.40 -23.38 -9.90
N ARG A 461 2.61 -23.80 -9.49
CA ARG A 461 2.80 -24.62 -8.29
C ARG A 461 2.46 -23.86 -7.02
N GLU A 462 2.90 -22.61 -6.90
CA GLU A 462 2.57 -21.74 -5.76
C GLU A 462 1.06 -21.53 -5.64
N ARG A 463 0.37 -21.27 -6.75
CA ARG A 463 -1.09 -21.18 -6.79
C ARG A 463 -1.74 -22.46 -6.25
N LYS A 464 -1.30 -23.64 -6.71
CA LYS A 464 -1.83 -24.91 -6.23
C LYS A 464 -1.60 -25.12 -4.74
N VAL A 465 -0.40 -24.82 -4.23
CA VAL A 465 -0.09 -24.89 -2.79
C VAL A 465 -0.96 -23.90 -2.00
N GLY A 466 -1.07 -22.65 -2.45
CA GLY A 466 -1.89 -21.62 -1.81
C GLY A 466 -3.37 -22.00 -1.72
N LEU A 467 -3.92 -22.62 -2.77
CA LEU A 467 -5.31 -23.12 -2.77
C LEU A 467 -5.52 -24.29 -1.80
N LEU A 468 -4.54 -25.20 -1.67
CA LEU A 468 -4.60 -26.28 -0.67
C LEU A 468 -4.59 -25.72 0.76
N ILE A 469 -3.72 -24.74 1.03
CA ILE A 469 -3.67 -24.07 2.33
C ILE A 469 -4.98 -23.35 2.62
N LEU A 470 -5.50 -22.58 1.65
CA LEU A 470 -6.75 -21.85 1.81
C LEU A 470 -7.91 -22.82 2.10
N ARG A 471 -8.00 -23.95 1.40
CA ARG A 471 -9.02 -24.98 1.66
C ARG A 471 -8.97 -25.48 3.11
N VAL A 472 -7.79 -25.79 3.63
CA VAL A 472 -7.65 -26.26 5.02
C VAL A 472 -7.90 -25.14 6.02
N GLN A 473 -7.42 -23.91 5.75
CA GLN A 473 -7.72 -22.75 6.57
C GLN A 473 -9.22 -22.52 6.68
N SER A 474 -9.95 -22.48 5.56
CA SER A 474 -11.40 -22.32 5.55
C SER A 474 -12.10 -23.43 6.31
N TRP A 475 -11.70 -24.69 6.13
CA TRP A 475 -12.24 -25.82 6.89
C TRP A 475 -12.00 -25.67 8.40
N ILE A 476 -10.78 -25.32 8.82
CA ILE A 476 -10.46 -25.13 10.24
C ILE A 476 -11.27 -23.97 10.82
N LEU A 477 -11.28 -22.81 10.17
CA LEU A 477 -11.89 -21.60 10.71
C LEU A 477 -13.43 -21.68 10.71
N ASN A 478 -14.02 -22.20 9.64
CA ASN A 478 -15.47 -22.14 9.42
C ASN A 478 -16.22 -23.40 9.89
N GLU A 479 -15.55 -24.57 9.93
CA GLU A 479 -16.20 -25.83 10.33
C GLU A 479 -15.68 -26.36 11.66
N VAL A 480 -14.35 -26.45 11.84
CA VAL A 480 -13.77 -27.07 13.04
C VAL A 480 -13.89 -26.15 14.26
N LEU A 481 -13.46 -24.89 14.15
CA LEU A 481 -13.48 -23.95 15.27
C LEU A 481 -14.89 -23.48 15.64
N THR A 482 -15.85 -23.59 14.72
CA THR A 482 -17.28 -23.32 14.98
C THR A 482 -18.00 -24.53 15.60
N GLY A 483 -17.35 -25.69 15.69
CA GLY A 483 -17.93 -26.92 16.24
C GLY A 483 -18.82 -27.70 15.28
N SER A 484 -18.78 -27.38 13.98
CA SER A 484 -19.57 -28.03 12.93
C SER A 484 -18.92 -29.32 12.40
N CYS A 485 -17.65 -29.59 12.74
CA CYS A 485 -16.94 -30.78 12.29
C CYS A 485 -17.10 -31.96 13.27
N PRO A 486 -17.64 -33.12 12.83
CA PRO A 486 -17.86 -34.28 13.71
C PRO A 486 -16.57 -35.05 14.03
N HIS A 487 -15.53 -34.91 13.19
CA HIS A 487 -14.31 -35.73 13.28
C HIS A 487 -13.16 -35.04 14.01
N LEU A 488 -13.26 -33.74 14.25
CA LEU A 488 -12.28 -32.95 14.97
C LEU A 488 -12.97 -31.81 15.71
N SER A 489 -12.98 -31.87 17.03
CA SER A 489 -13.52 -30.79 17.87
C SER A 489 -12.62 -29.56 17.84
N SER A 490 -13.18 -28.40 18.22
CA SER A 490 -12.41 -27.16 18.36
C SER A 490 -11.31 -27.26 19.43
N ILE A 491 -11.51 -28.07 20.48
CA ILE A 491 -10.52 -28.32 21.54
C ILE A 491 -9.40 -29.22 21.01
N GLY A 492 -9.76 -30.32 20.33
CA GLY A 492 -8.80 -31.22 19.70
C GLY A 492 -7.93 -30.52 18.65
N ALA A 493 -8.53 -29.64 17.83
CA ALA A 493 -7.79 -28.83 16.87
C ALA A 493 -6.77 -27.89 17.53
N ARG A 494 -7.17 -27.21 18.61
CA ARG A 494 -6.25 -26.35 19.39
C ARG A 494 -5.13 -27.16 20.04
N PHE A 495 -5.43 -28.36 20.53
CA PHE A 495 -4.41 -29.27 21.06
C PHE A 495 -3.39 -29.67 19.98
N LEU A 496 -3.85 -30.09 18.79
CA LEU A 496 -2.96 -30.39 17.66
C LEU A 496 -2.08 -29.19 17.28
N LEU A 497 -2.66 -27.99 17.25
CA LEU A 497 -1.89 -26.77 16.98
C LEU A 497 -0.85 -26.50 18.07
N ASN A 498 -1.18 -26.68 19.36
CA ASN A 498 -0.19 -26.55 20.44
C ASN A 498 0.96 -27.55 20.32
N VAL A 499 0.70 -28.78 19.88
CA VAL A 499 1.75 -29.78 19.65
C VAL A 499 2.59 -29.44 18.43
N LEU A 500 1.97 -29.17 17.28
CA LEU A 500 2.67 -28.91 16.02
C LEU A 500 3.41 -27.57 16.02
N LEU A 501 2.91 -26.57 16.75
CA LEU A 501 3.46 -25.21 16.84
C LEU A 501 4.11 -24.92 18.19
N HIS A 502 4.43 -25.96 18.96
CA HIS A 502 5.06 -25.83 20.26
C HIS A 502 6.28 -24.89 20.21
N GLU A 503 6.40 -23.96 21.15
CA GLU A 503 7.52 -23.03 21.20
C GLU A 503 8.86 -23.78 21.38
N PRO A 504 9.95 -23.32 20.73
CA PRO A 504 11.27 -23.88 20.99
C PRO A 504 11.70 -23.58 22.44
N ILE A 505 12.31 -24.57 23.09
CA ILE A 505 12.87 -24.40 24.45
C ILE A 505 14.37 -24.19 24.29
N HIS A 506 14.89 -23.08 24.81
CA HIS A 506 16.31 -22.73 24.70
C HIS A 506 17.18 -23.89 25.24
N LYS A 507 18.05 -24.44 24.38
CA LYS A 507 18.96 -25.59 24.64
C LYS A 507 18.28 -26.96 24.87
N GLY A 508 16.96 -27.09 24.69
CA GLY A 508 16.22 -28.32 25.02
C GLY A 508 15.37 -28.95 23.90
N SER A 509 14.82 -28.16 22.96
CA SER A 509 14.03 -28.68 21.83
C SER A 509 13.88 -27.63 20.73
N PRO A 510 13.92 -28.01 19.43
CA PRO A 510 13.66 -27.10 18.32
C PRO A 510 12.19 -26.62 18.23
N GLY A 511 11.31 -27.09 19.12
CA GLY A 511 9.88 -26.79 19.12
C GLY A 511 9.07 -27.83 18.34
N GLY A 512 7.80 -27.51 18.06
CA GLY A 512 6.91 -28.39 17.30
C GLY A 512 7.31 -28.49 15.83
N PHE A 513 6.98 -29.60 15.18
CA PHE A 513 7.44 -29.89 13.82
C PHE A 513 7.09 -28.80 12.79
N ALA A 514 5.85 -28.28 12.83
CA ALA A 514 5.45 -27.23 11.90
C ALA A 514 6.20 -25.91 12.14
N ARG A 515 6.60 -25.65 13.40
CA ARG A 515 7.39 -24.48 13.77
C ARG A 515 8.84 -24.57 13.26
N ALA A 516 9.40 -25.77 13.29
CA ALA A 516 10.78 -26.05 12.89
C ALA A 516 10.96 -26.36 11.39
N TYR A 517 9.87 -26.63 10.65
CA TYR A 517 9.94 -27.12 9.27
C TYR A 517 10.61 -26.15 8.30
N PHE A 518 10.26 -24.88 8.39
CA PHE A 518 10.98 -23.81 7.69
C PHE A 518 11.94 -23.15 8.69
N ASP A 519 13.19 -22.90 8.28
CA ASP A 519 14.15 -22.04 8.99
C ASP A 519 13.60 -20.59 9.02
N SER A 520 12.56 -20.35 9.81
CA SER A 520 11.88 -19.08 9.87
C SER A 520 12.65 -18.18 10.82
N ARG A 521 13.64 -17.45 10.29
CA ARG A 521 14.15 -16.22 10.90
C ARG A 521 13.07 -15.12 10.99
N ASP A 522 11.87 -15.38 10.48
CA ASP A 522 10.69 -14.50 10.43
C ASP A 522 10.19 -14.01 11.80
N LEU A 523 10.75 -14.49 12.91
CA LEU A 523 10.29 -14.17 14.27
C LEU A 523 11.44 -13.82 15.22
N ALA A 524 12.44 -13.04 14.77
CA ALA A 524 13.53 -12.59 15.63
C ALA A 524 13.05 -12.01 16.99
N HIS A 525 11.84 -11.43 17.02
CA HIS A 525 11.24 -10.80 18.21
C HIS A 525 10.50 -11.78 19.12
N VAL A 526 9.93 -12.88 18.60
CA VAL A 526 9.20 -13.87 19.43
C VAL A 526 10.17 -14.71 20.26
N PHE A 527 11.43 -14.84 19.84
CA PHE A 527 12.45 -15.52 20.62
C PHE A 527 12.77 -14.84 21.97
N TYR A 528 12.36 -13.59 22.19
CA TYR A 528 12.76 -12.81 23.37
C TYR A 528 11.67 -12.62 24.44
N THR A 529 10.43 -13.06 24.22
CA THR A 529 9.31 -12.71 25.12
C THR A 529 8.65 -13.89 25.85
N SER A 530 8.96 -15.15 25.51
CA SER A 530 8.32 -16.30 26.16
C SER A 530 8.94 -16.62 27.53
N ASN A 531 8.49 -15.93 28.59
CA ASN A 531 8.69 -16.35 30.00
C ASN A 531 7.78 -17.54 30.38
N ARG A 532 7.50 -18.45 29.44
CA ARG A 532 6.60 -19.59 29.68
C ARG A 532 7.35 -20.73 30.36
N ASN A 533 6.73 -21.28 31.40
CA ASN A 533 7.25 -22.44 32.11
C ASN A 533 7.31 -23.64 31.16
N SER A 534 8.34 -24.48 31.30
CA SER A 534 8.63 -25.65 30.47
C SER A 534 7.57 -26.78 30.48
N GLY A 535 6.42 -26.56 31.11
CA GLY A 535 5.31 -27.52 31.20
C GLY A 535 3.93 -26.96 30.86
N ASP A 536 3.80 -25.68 30.49
CA ASP A 536 2.52 -25.16 29.97
C ASP A 536 2.38 -25.56 28.51
N LEU A 537 1.31 -26.27 28.13
CA LEU A 537 1.03 -26.66 26.75
C LEU A 537 0.08 -25.67 26.06
N HIS A 538 -0.50 -24.71 26.80
CA HIS A 538 -1.60 -23.91 26.30
C HIS A 538 -1.12 -22.63 25.61
N GLY A 539 -1.63 -22.38 24.39
CA GLY A 539 -1.46 -21.13 23.69
C GLY A 539 -0.12 -20.95 22.98
N HIS A 540 0.68 -22.00 22.81
CA HIS A 540 1.93 -21.95 22.02
C HIS A 540 1.68 -21.58 20.57
N TYR A 541 0.54 -22.01 20.05
CA TYR A 541 0.10 -21.67 18.71
C TYR A 541 -0.14 -20.17 18.52
N LEU A 542 -0.37 -19.39 19.60
CA LEU A 542 -0.69 -17.97 19.50
C LEU A 542 0.51 -17.11 19.11
N THR A 543 1.73 -17.64 19.26
CA THR A 543 2.97 -16.95 18.89
C THR A 543 3.53 -17.44 17.56
N ALA A 544 2.83 -18.37 16.90
CA ALA A 544 3.25 -18.91 15.62
C ALA A 544 3.06 -17.87 14.51
N SER A 545 4.03 -17.78 13.59
CA SER A 545 3.87 -16.96 12.40
C SER A 545 2.80 -17.57 11.47
N PRO A 546 2.23 -16.78 10.53
CA PRO A 546 1.40 -17.30 9.45
C PRO A 546 2.07 -18.47 8.70
N ARG A 547 3.39 -18.41 8.48
CA ARG A 547 4.14 -19.47 7.79
C ARG A 547 4.25 -20.77 8.61
N GLN A 548 4.33 -20.68 9.92
CA GLN A 548 4.31 -21.85 10.78
C GLN A 548 2.88 -22.40 10.86
N THR A 549 1.89 -21.52 11.01
CA THR A 549 0.47 -21.87 11.05
C THR A 549 0.01 -22.59 9.79
N LEU A 550 0.35 -22.10 8.58
CA LEU A 550 0.03 -22.80 7.33
C LEU A 550 0.66 -24.20 7.28
N THR A 551 1.86 -24.37 7.84
CA THR A 551 2.55 -25.66 7.85
C THR A 551 1.77 -26.64 8.73
N ALA A 552 1.35 -26.20 9.93
CA ALA A 552 0.50 -27.00 10.80
C ALA A 552 -0.83 -27.33 10.13
N TYR A 553 -1.43 -26.38 9.41
CA TYR A 553 -2.69 -26.60 8.68
C TYR A 553 -2.51 -27.67 7.61
N LEU A 554 -1.45 -27.63 6.80
CA LEU A 554 -1.19 -28.68 5.82
C LEU A 554 -1.07 -30.07 6.48
N LEU A 555 -0.38 -30.18 7.62
CA LEU A 555 -0.23 -31.45 8.35
C LEU A 555 -1.57 -31.96 8.92
N ILE A 556 -2.37 -31.06 9.52
CA ILE A 556 -3.71 -31.40 10.01
C ILE A 556 -4.61 -31.80 8.83
N GLY A 557 -4.56 -31.07 7.72
CA GLY A 557 -5.33 -31.37 6.51
C GLY A 557 -5.01 -32.74 5.94
N ILE A 558 -3.74 -33.17 5.98
CA ILE A 558 -3.32 -34.53 5.61
C ILE A 558 -3.84 -35.56 6.61
N ALA A 559 -3.73 -35.28 7.91
CA ALA A 559 -4.18 -36.21 8.95
C ALA A 559 -5.69 -36.47 8.88
N TYR A 560 -6.50 -35.46 8.52
CA TYR A 560 -7.96 -35.56 8.42
C TYR A 560 -8.48 -35.74 6.98
N ASP A 561 -7.59 -36.07 6.03
CA ASP A 561 -7.94 -36.33 4.61
C ASP A 561 -8.68 -35.18 3.91
N VAL A 562 -8.51 -33.95 4.41
CA VAL A 562 -8.87 -32.70 3.72
C VAL A 562 -7.88 -32.44 2.58
N ILE A 563 -6.63 -32.89 2.75
CA ILE A 563 -5.63 -33.00 1.69
C ILE A 563 -5.48 -34.47 1.33
N LYS A 564 -5.84 -34.81 0.09
CA LYS A 564 -5.78 -36.19 -0.40
C LYS A 564 -4.33 -36.62 -0.62
N ARG A 565 -4.08 -37.91 -0.57
CA ARG A 565 -2.74 -38.49 -0.74
C ARG A 565 -1.98 -38.00 -1.99
N PRO A 566 -2.59 -37.87 -3.20
CA PRO A 566 -1.89 -37.32 -4.36
C PRO A 566 -1.49 -35.84 -4.20
N GLU A 567 -2.31 -35.06 -3.49
CA GLU A 567 -2.01 -33.65 -3.18
C GLU A 567 -0.89 -33.56 -2.13
N ALA A 568 -0.87 -34.47 -1.16
CA ALA A 568 0.20 -34.58 -0.16
C ALA A 568 1.54 -34.98 -0.79
N ALA A 569 1.55 -35.94 -1.73
CA ALA A 569 2.73 -36.28 -2.52
C ALA A 569 3.20 -35.09 -3.37
N PHE A 570 2.27 -34.31 -3.95
CA PHE A 570 2.59 -33.06 -4.62
C PHE A 570 3.26 -32.07 -3.66
N LEU A 571 2.72 -31.86 -2.45
CA LEU A 571 3.31 -30.97 -1.43
C LEU A 571 4.75 -31.40 -1.08
N GLN A 572 4.98 -32.69 -0.83
CA GLN A 572 6.32 -33.23 -0.58
C GLN A 572 7.27 -32.93 -1.74
N SER A 573 6.82 -33.05 -2.99
CA SER A 573 7.65 -32.78 -4.18
C SER A 573 8.02 -31.30 -4.38
N VAL A 574 7.24 -30.36 -3.83
CA VAL A 574 7.44 -28.91 -4.05
C VAL A 574 8.00 -28.17 -2.83
N LEU A 575 7.80 -28.71 -1.63
CA LEU A 575 8.35 -28.18 -0.39
C LEU A 575 9.71 -28.81 -0.01
N GLY A 576 10.09 -29.92 -0.66
CA GLY A 576 11.16 -30.85 -0.27
C GLY A 576 12.62 -30.38 -0.39
N VAL A 577 12.91 -29.08 -0.24
CA VAL A 577 14.30 -28.56 -0.19
C VAL A 577 14.76 -28.31 1.26
N THR A 578 13.94 -28.66 2.26
CA THR A 578 14.26 -28.55 3.68
C THR A 578 14.92 -29.82 4.24
N ARG A 579 15.44 -29.78 5.47
CA ARG A 579 16.21 -30.87 6.12
C ARG A 579 15.42 -32.18 6.32
N ALA A 580 14.09 -32.16 6.19
CA ALA A 580 13.22 -33.31 6.38
C ALA A 580 12.15 -33.38 5.29
N ALA A 581 11.83 -34.60 4.84
CA ALA A 581 10.74 -34.83 3.90
C ALA A 581 9.40 -34.38 4.50
N PHE A 582 8.56 -33.71 3.71
CA PHE A 582 7.22 -33.32 4.17
C PHE A 582 6.35 -34.58 4.32
N PRO A 583 5.63 -34.77 5.44
CA PRO A 583 4.72 -35.89 5.63
C PRO A 583 3.64 -35.98 4.54
N THR A 584 3.29 -37.20 4.13
CA THR A 584 2.29 -37.47 3.07
C THR A 584 1.08 -38.26 3.56
N CYS A 585 1.12 -38.77 4.78
CA CYS A 585 0.03 -39.53 5.39
C CYS A 585 -0.04 -39.32 6.91
N ARG A 586 -1.17 -39.69 7.52
CA ARG A 586 -1.44 -39.51 8.96
C ARG A 586 -0.35 -40.12 9.87
N SER A 587 0.16 -41.31 9.53
CA SER A 587 1.22 -41.96 10.32
C SER A 587 2.56 -41.21 10.26
N GLU A 588 2.90 -40.63 9.11
CA GLU A 588 4.10 -39.79 8.97
C GLU A 588 3.95 -38.48 9.75
N VAL A 589 2.75 -37.89 9.76
CA VAL A 589 2.47 -36.69 10.58
C VAL A 589 2.64 -36.99 12.07
N SER A 590 2.10 -38.12 12.55
CA SER A 590 2.28 -38.56 13.95
C SER A 590 3.76 -38.78 14.27
N HIS A 591 4.48 -39.51 13.42
CA HIS A 591 5.91 -39.75 13.61
C HIS A 591 6.71 -38.45 13.71
N ALA A 592 6.48 -37.51 12.78
CA ALA A 592 7.13 -36.20 12.76
C ALA A 592 6.80 -35.36 14.01
N ALA A 593 5.56 -35.42 14.49
CA ALA A 593 5.13 -34.70 15.70
C ALA A 593 5.73 -35.29 16.99
N VAL A 594 5.89 -36.62 17.08
CA VAL A 594 6.41 -37.30 18.28
C VAL A 594 7.94 -37.17 18.36
N THR A 595 8.63 -37.42 17.26
CA THR A 595 10.11 -37.54 17.23
C THR A 595 10.85 -36.23 17.42
N ILE A 596 10.17 -35.08 17.29
CA ILE A 596 10.79 -33.77 17.53
C ILE A 596 10.94 -33.43 19.02
N PHE A 597 10.25 -34.15 19.89
CA PHE A 597 10.32 -33.99 21.34
C PHE A 597 11.18 -35.08 21.98
N THR A 598 11.76 -34.78 23.14
CA THR A 598 12.36 -35.83 23.96
C THR A 598 11.25 -36.75 24.51
N PRO A 599 11.56 -38.03 24.82
CA PRO A 599 10.58 -38.96 25.37
C PRO A 599 9.88 -38.44 26.64
N GLU A 600 10.61 -37.74 27.51
CA GLU A 600 10.09 -37.18 28.76
C GLU A 600 9.09 -36.06 28.49
N HIS A 601 9.41 -35.17 27.54
CA HIS A 601 8.53 -34.07 27.16
C HIS A 601 7.27 -34.58 26.47
N TRP A 602 7.39 -35.56 25.57
CA TRP A 602 6.24 -36.20 24.94
C TRP A 602 5.33 -36.91 25.96
N ALA A 603 5.90 -37.56 26.97
CA ALA A 603 5.14 -38.16 28.06
C ALA A 603 4.38 -37.10 28.89
N ALA A 604 4.97 -35.91 29.08
CA ALA A 604 4.28 -34.78 29.73
C ALA A 604 3.12 -34.22 28.87
N ILE A 605 3.31 -34.08 27.56
CA ILE A 605 2.27 -33.70 26.61
C ILE A 605 1.11 -34.71 26.66
N THR A 606 1.42 -36.01 26.65
CA THR A 606 0.43 -37.09 26.69
C THR A 606 -0.36 -37.08 28.01
N ARG A 607 0.29 -36.84 29.15
CA ARG A 607 -0.40 -36.69 30.44
C ARG A 607 -1.31 -35.46 30.46
N THR A 608 -0.86 -34.35 29.89
CA THR A 608 -1.66 -33.12 29.76
C THR A 608 -2.89 -33.36 28.89
N ALA A 609 -2.72 -34.07 27.77
CA ALA A 609 -3.84 -34.46 26.90
C ALA A 609 -4.91 -35.26 27.66
N LYS A 610 -4.50 -36.28 28.43
CA LYS A 610 -5.42 -37.11 29.23
C LYS A 610 -6.14 -36.35 30.33
N ARG A 611 -5.57 -35.23 30.80
CA ARG A 611 -6.16 -34.38 31.84
C ARG A 611 -7.12 -33.35 31.26
N ASP A 612 -6.75 -32.74 30.13
CA ASP A 612 -7.42 -31.53 29.62
C ASP A 612 -8.41 -31.82 28.49
N LEU A 613 -8.33 -32.99 27.84
CA LEU A 613 -9.21 -33.39 26.74
C LEU A 613 -10.30 -34.34 27.22
N SER A 614 -11.49 -34.23 26.61
CA SER A 614 -12.55 -35.20 26.82
C SER A 614 -12.16 -36.57 26.22
N PHE A 615 -12.85 -37.64 26.64
CA PHE A 615 -12.62 -38.96 26.06
C PHE A 615 -12.87 -38.99 24.55
N GLU A 616 -13.91 -38.29 24.08
CA GLU A 616 -14.23 -38.16 22.65
C GLU A 616 -13.10 -37.45 21.88
N ASP A 617 -12.56 -36.36 22.44
CA ASP A 617 -11.42 -35.66 21.85
C ASP A 617 -10.18 -36.55 21.77
N ILE A 618 -9.90 -37.33 22.83
CA ILE A 618 -8.78 -38.28 22.84
C ILE A 618 -8.96 -39.34 21.75
N LEU A 619 -10.17 -39.87 21.55
CA LEU A 619 -10.45 -40.82 20.47
C LEU A 619 -10.22 -40.20 19.08
N GLN A 620 -10.64 -38.94 18.88
CA GLN A 620 -10.39 -38.21 17.63
C GLN A 620 -8.90 -37.96 17.36
N LEU A 621 -8.10 -37.86 18.42
CA LEU A 621 -6.66 -37.57 18.39
C LEU A 621 -5.77 -38.79 18.58
N ASP A 622 -6.35 -39.98 18.81
CA ASP A 622 -5.67 -41.20 19.19
C ASP A 622 -4.51 -41.58 18.24
N TRP A 623 -4.67 -41.26 16.96
CA TRP A 623 -3.64 -41.45 15.93
C TRP A 623 -2.31 -40.73 16.22
N ILE A 624 -2.31 -39.63 16.97
CA ILE A 624 -1.08 -38.90 17.31
C ILE A 624 -0.30 -39.60 18.43
N PHE A 625 -0.99 -40.34 19.30
CA PHE A 625 -0.40 -41.00 20.47
C PHE A 625 0.05 -42.45 20.21
N LYS A 626 -0.56 -43.14 19.24
CA LYS A 626 -0.33 -44.56 18.93
C LYS A 626 0.97 -44.87 18.17
N HIS A 627 1.97 -43.99 18.20
CA HIS A 627 3.23 -44.30 17.51
C HIS A 627 4.06 -45.32 18.31
N GLU A 628 3.87 -46.59 18.00
CA GLU A 628 4.79 -47.65 18.40
C GLU A 628 6.05 -47.52 17.55
N SER A 629 7.14 -47.03 18.16
CA SER A 629 8.45 -47.09 17.54
C SER A 629 8.78 -48.57 17.27
N LYS A 630 8.66 -48.98 16.01
CA LYS A 630 9.24 -50.24 15.54
C LYS A 630 10.75 -50.08 15.63
N ARG A 631 11.32 -50.25 16.83
CA ARG A 631 12.77 -50.37 17.04
C ARG A 631 13.25 -51.48 16.11
N LYS A 632 14.07 -51.10 15.14
CA LYS A 632 14.94 -52.02 14.41
C LYS A 632 16.24 -52.16 15.19
#